data_AF-A0A0Q8VLV9-F1
#
_entry.id   AF-A0A0Q8VLV9-F1
#
_cell.length_a   1.000
_cell.length_b   1.000
_cell.length_c   1.000
_cell.angle_alpha   90.00
_cell.angle_beta   90.00
_cell.angle_gamma   90.00
#
_symmetry.space_group_name_H-M   'P 1'
#
loop_
_entity.id
_entity.type
_entity.pdbx_description
1 polymer ?
#
loop_
_entity_poly.entity_id
_entity_poly.type
_entity_poly.pdbx_seq_one_letter_code
_entity_poly.pdbx_strand_id
1 'polypeptide(L)'
;MDKIHPDEAREIVRQQSFPNTEAEREAVSAVDAAVMDGIRRYEGQIVATAQQFLDSSAIHTEAATEIVDALAEEIRYPLKDGARPTPELAARYEALRRHAEHAIAALESAEAEAEWHQARAADPHAAYSALMTNWPLIRPTLPI
;
A
#
# COMPACT_ATOMS: atom_id res chain seq x y z
N MET A 1 2.90 -0.41 -32.85
CA MET A 1 2.33 -1.61 -32.21
C MET A 1 1.35 -1.13 -31.17
N ASP A 2 0.07 -1.49 -31.30
CA ASP A 2 -0.92 -1.16 -30.29
C ASP A 2 -0.59 -1.88 -28.99
N LYS A 3 -0.69 -1.15 -27.88
CA LYS A 3 -0.42 -1.69 -26.55
C LYS A 3 -1.67 -2.42 -26.06
N ILE A 4 -1.74 -3.71 -26.38
CA ILE A 4 -2.80 -4.60 -25.91
C ILE A 4 -2.67 -4.92 -24.43
N HIS A 5 -3.77 -5.29 -23.79
CA HIS A 5 -3.74 -5.70 -22.39
C HIS A 5 -2.93 -7.01 -22.24
N PRO A 6 -2.14 -7.20 -21.16
CA PRO A 6 -1.38 -8.44 -20.97
C PRO A 6 -2.22 -9.72 -21.00
N ASP A 7 -3.41 -9.70 -20.39
CA ASP A 7 -4.34 -10.83 -20.46
C ASP A 7 -4.90 -11.07 -21.86
N GLU A 8 -5.17 -10.00 -22.62
CA GLU A 8 -5.59 -10.11 -24.04
C GLU A 8 -4.46 -10.70 -24.90
N ALA A 9 -3.21 -10.30 -24.66
CA ALA A 9 -2.05 -10.84 -25.37
C ALA A 9 -1.90 -12.35 -25.15
N ARG A 10 -2.12 -12.79 -23.91
CA ARG A 10 -2.13 -14.21 -23.52
C ARG A 10 -3.25 -14.98 -24.22
N GLU A 11 -4.41 -14.37 -24.42
CA GLU A 11 -5.51 -15.00 -25.16
C GLU A 11 -5.22 -15.03 -26.67
N ILE A 12 -4.74 -13.92 -27.24
CA ILE A 12 -4.42 -13.80 -28.67
C ILE A 12 -3.40 -14.86 -29.10
N VAL A 13 -2.30 -15.03 -28.37
CA VAL A 13 -1.26 -16.01 -28.73
C VAL A 13 -1.81 -17.45 -28.72
N ARG A 14 -2.76 -17.76 -27.83
CA ARG A 14 -3.41 -19.09 -27.76
C ARG A 14 -4.39 -19.35 -28.90
N GLN A 15 -4.87 -18.29 -29.56
CA GLN A 15 -5.78 -18.37 -30.70
C GLN A 15 -5.04 -18.40 -32.05
N GLN A 16 -3.72 -18.15 -32.06
CA GLN A 16 -2.91 -18.20 -33.27
C GLN A 16 -2.74 -19.64 -33.79
N SER A 17 -2.56 -19.77 -35.11
CA SER A 17 -2.25 -21.07 -35.74
C SER A 17 -0.73 -21.23 -35.86
N PHE A 18 -0.22 -22.36 -35.35
CA PHE A 18 1.20 -22.68 -35.37
C PHE A 18 1.51 -23.85 -36.30
N PRO A 19 2.71 -23.89 -36.91
CA PRO A 19 3.09 -24.96 -37.84
C PRO A 19 3.22 -26.33 -37.16
N ASN A 20 3.48 -26.34 -35.85
CA ASN A 20 3.55 -27.54 -35.01
C ASN A 20 3.37 -27.17 -33.53
N THR A 21 3.21 -28.18 -32.68
CA THR A 21 3.01 -28.03 -31.23
C THR A 21 4.23 -27.46 -30.50
N GLU A 22 5.44 -27.61 -31.05
CA GLU A 22 6.66 -27.07 -30.43
C GLU A 22 6.69 -25.54 -30.54
N ALA A 23 6.43 -25.01 -31.74
CA ALA A 23 6.32 -23.58 -31.99
C ALA A 23 5.19 -22.92 -31.19
N GLU A 24 4.05 -23.61 -31.05
CA GLU A 24 2.94 -23.15 -30.18
C GLU A 24 3.39 -23.01 -28.72
N ARG A 25 4.02 -24.05 -28.15
CA ARG A 25 4.48 -24.00 -26.76
C ARG A 25 5.51 -22.90 -26.53
N GLU A 26 6.44 -22.73 -27.46
CA GLU A 26 7.47 -21.70 -27.38
C GLU A 26 6.83 -20.30 -27.35
N ALA A 27 5.92 -20.01 -28.29
CA ALA A 27 5.24 -18.73 -28.38
C ALA A 27 4.39 -18.42 -27.13
N VAL A 28 3.56 -19.39 -26.70
CA VAL A 28 2.72 -19.23 -25.49
C VAL A 28 3.58 -19.04 -24.25
N SER A 29 4.66 -19.83 -24.11
CA SER A 29 5.57 -19.71 -22.97
C SER A 29 6.30 -18.36 -22.96
N ALA A 30 6.68 -17.83 -24.12
CA ALA A 30 7.36 -16.54 -24.21
C ALA A 30 6.44 -15.38 -23.77
N VAL A 31 5.19 -15.37 -24.22
CA VAL A 31 4.20 -14.36 -23.81
C VAL A 31 3.86 -14.49 -22.33
N ASP A 32 3.56 -15.70 -21.86
CA ASP A 32 3.23 -15.93 -20.44
C ASP A 32 4.41 -15.52 -19.53
N ALA A 33 5.65 -15.83 -19.91
CA ALA A 33 6.84 -15.41 -19.17
C ALA A 33 6.98 -13.88 -19.13
N ALA A 34 6.78 -13.20 -20.25
CA ALA A 34 6.86 -11.73 -20.31
C ALA A 34 5.80 -11.05 -19.44
N VAL A 35 4.57 -11.58 -19.42
CA VAL A 35 3.50 -11.06 -18.55
C VAL A 35 3.82 -11.31 -17.08
N MET A 36 4.24 -12.53 -16.72
CA MET A 36 4.58 -12.88 -15.34
C MET A 36 5.79 -12.11 -14.82
N ASP A 37 6.78 -11.83 -15.66
CA ASP A 37 7.90 -10.94 -15.31
C ASP A 37 7.42 -9.53 -14.99
N GLY A 38 6.45 -9.01 -15.75
CA GLY A 38 5.80 -7.73 -15.48
C GLY A 38 5.11 -7.72 -14.12
N ILE A 39 4.33 -8.76 -13.83
CA ILE A 39 3.64 -8.94 -12.54
C ILE A 39 4.65 -8.99 -11.39
N ARG A 40 5.72 -9.80 -11.49
CA ARG A 40 6.74 -9.92 -10.45
C ARG A 40 7.47 -8.60 -10.19
N ARG A 41 7.76 -7.81 -11.24
CA ARG A 41 8.35 -6.47 -11.07
C ARG A 41 7.40 -5.54 -10.32
N TYR A 42 6.11 -5.59 -10.65
CA TYR A 42 5.11 -4.77 -9.99
C TYR A 42 4.85 -5.20 -8.54
N GLU A 43 4.85 -6.50 -8.27
CA GLU A 43 4.82 -7.06 -6.92
C GLU A 43 6.00 -6.54 -6.08
N GLY A 44 7.22 -6.58 -6.63
CA GLY A 44 8.40 -6.01 -5.97
C GLY A 44 8.26 -4.52 -5.66
N GLN A 45 7.60 -3.75 -6.55
CA GLN A 45 7.27 -2.35 -6.29
C GLN A 45 6.23 -2.18 -5.17
N ILE A 46 5.17 -3.00 -5.17
CA ILE A 46 4.15 -2.98 -4.10
C ILE A 46 4.81 -3.24 -2.74
N VAL A 47 5.68 -4.26 -2.65
CA VAL A 47 6.40 -4.60 -1.41
C VAL A 47 7.31 -3.44 -0.99
N ALA A 48 8.08 -2.87 -1.92
CA ALA A 48 8.97 -1.75 -1.62
C ALA A 48 8.20 -0.52 -1.10
N THR A 49 7.08 -0.16 -1.74
CA THR A 49 6.24 0.96 -1.30
C THR A 49 5.57 0.66 0.04
N ALA A 50 5.08 -0.56 0.25
CA ALA A 50 4.49 -0.95 1.53
C ALA A 50 5.52 -0.91 2.66
N GLN A 51 6.76 -1.34 2.42
CA GLN A 51 7.83 -1.26 3.40
C GLN A 51 8.16 0.20 3.75
N GLN A 52 8.29 1.07 2.74
CA GLN A 52 8.51 2.49 2.96
C GLN A 52 7.38 3.13 3.78
N PHE A 53 6.14 2.74 3.50
CA PHE A 53 4.98 3.18 4.25
C PHE A 53 5.05 2.73 5.72
N LEU A 54 5.35 1.46 5.99
CA LEU A 54 5.51 0.92 7.34
C LEU A 54 6.62 1.63 8.12
N ASP A 55 7.77 1.85 7.47
CA ASP A 55 8.91 2.55 8.07
C ASP A 55 8.53 3.99 8.48
N SER A 56 7.71 4.67 7.66
CA SER A 56 7.22 6.01 7.97
C SER A 56 6.11 6.02 9.03
N SER A 57 5.26 5.00 9.07
CA SER A 57 4.11 4.92 9.97
C SER A 57 4.51 4.62 11.42
N ALA A 58 5.69 4.07 11.66
CA ALA A 58 6.27 3.89 12.99
C ALA A 58 6.36 5.23 13.76
N ILE A 59 6.60 6.34 13.06
CA ILE A 59 6.66 7.68 13.64
C ILE A 59 5.30 8.09 14.24
N HIS A 60 4.20 7.73 13.57
CA HIS A 60 2.85 8.05 14.06
C HIS A 60 2.50 7.25 15.32
N THR A 61 2.96 6.00 15.42
CA THR A 61 2.74 5.16 16.60
C THR A 61 3.60 5.61 17.78
N GLU A 62 4.84 6.01 17.53
CA GLU A 62 5.71 6.62 18.54
C GLU A 62 5.12 7.93 19.07
N ALA A 63 4.73 8.85 18.18
CA ALA A 63 4.11 10.12 18.58
C ALA A 63 2.81 9.93 19.39
N ALA A 64 1.98 8.94 19.04
CA ALA A 64 0.78 8.62 19.80
C ALA A 64 1.13 8.10 21.22
N THR A 65 2.19 7.29 21.34
CA THR A 65 2.68 6.79 22.64
C THR A 65 3.16 7.94 23.52
N GLU A 66 3.96 8.87 22.96
CA GLU A 66 4.42 10.06 23.68
C GLU A 66 3.26 10.92 24.20
N ILE A 67 2.18 11.06 23.43
CA ILE A 67 0.99 11.80 23.87
C ILE A 67 0.28 11.09 25.03
N VAL A 68 0.19 9.75 24.99
CA VAL A 68 -0.41 8.96 26.07
C VAL A 68 0.40 9.10 27.35
N ASP A 69 1.72 9.02 27.25
CA ASP A 69 2.63 9.18 28.38
C ASP A 69 2.55 10.60 28.95
N ALA A 70 2.55 11.63 28.11
CA ALA A 70 2.37 13.02 28.54
C ALA A 70 1.01 13.25 29.23
N LEU A 71 -0.09 12.67 28.73
CA LEU A 71 -1.38 12.72 29.39
C LEU A 71 -1.36 12.02 30.76
N ALA A 72 -0.64 10.90 30.87
CA ALA A 72 -0.50 10.18 32.12
C ALA A 72 0.32 10.98 33.14
N GLU A 73 1.51 11.42 32.77
CA GLU A 73 2.49 12.06 33.64
C GLU A 73 2.12 13.50 34.01
N GLU A 74 1.61 14.27 33.05
CA GLU A 74 1.40 15.71 33.26
C GLU A 74 -0.01 16.03 33.76
N ILE A 75 -1.00 15.19 33.44
CA ILE A 75 -2.40 15.45 33.79
C ILE A 75 -2.91 14.43 34.79
N ARG A 76 -2.84 13.13 34.45
CA ARG A 76 -3.52 12.09 35.22
C ARG A 76 -2.88 11.84 36.59
N TYR A 77 -1.56 11.69 36.66
CA TYR A 77 -0.86 11.41 37.92
C TYR A 77 -0.95 12.60 38.89
N PRO A 78 -0.67 13.85 38.49
CA PRO A 78 -0.80 14.99 39.40
C PRO A 78 -2.21 15.13 39.99
N LEU A 79 -3.24 14.97 39.16
CA LEU A 79 -4.63 15.02 39.64
C LEU A 79 -4.98 13.87 40.58
N LYS A 80 -4.46 12.66 40.35
CA LYS A 80 -4.64 11.52 41.25
C LYS A 80 -3.91 11.70 42.58
N ASP A 81 -2.75 12.33 42.56
CA ASP A 81 -1.92 12.59 43.74
C ASP A 81 -2.42 13.80 44.57
N GLY A 82 -3.57 14.37 44.19
CA GLY A 82 -4.25 15.42 44.95
C GLY A 82 -3.86 16.84 44.55
N ALA A 83 -3.15 17.04 43.43
CA ALA A 83 -2.94 18.37 42.88
C ALA A 83 -4.27 19.03 42.55
N ARG A 84 -4.40 20.31 42.88
CA ARG A 84 -5.60 21.09 42.53
C ARG A 84 -5.59 21.40 41.04
N PRO A 85 -6.72 21.29 40.33
CA PRO A 85 -6.82 21.75 38.95
C PRO A 85 -6.47 23.24 38.86
N THR A 86 -5.50 23.59 38.01
CA THR A 86 -5.13 24.99 37.74
C THR A 86 -5.48 25.35 36.28
N PRO A 87 -5.62 26.65 35.97
CA PRO A 87 -5.82 27.10 34.58
C PRO A 87 -4.72 26.62 33.63
N GLU A 88 -3.47 26.56 34.10
CA GLU A 88 -2.33 26.07 33.31
C GLU A 88 -2.46 24.58 33.00
N LEU A 89 -2.89 23.78 33.97
CA LEU A 89 -3.14 22.35 33.80
C LEU A 89 -4.26 22.10 32.78
N ALA A 90 -5.34 22.89 32.86
CA ALA A 90 -6.43 22.83 31.89
C ALA A 90 -5.97 23.21 30.47
N ALA A 91 -5.16 24.26 30.33
CA ALA A 91 -4.59 24.65 29.04
C ALA A 91 -3.66 23.58 28.46
N ARG A 92 -2.85 22.92 29.32
CA ARG A 92 -1.98 21.82 28.90
C ARG A 92 -2.78 20.60 28.46
N TYR A 93 -3.83 20.23 29.20
CA TYR A 93 -4.75 19.17 28.79
C TYR A 93 -5.37 19.46 27.42
N GLU A 94 -5.86 20.68 27.16
CA GLU A 94 -6.45 21.01 25.86
C GLU A 94 -5.44 21.02 24.71
N ALA A 95 -4.18 21.36 24.97
CA ALA A 95 -3.11 21.19 24.00
C ALA A 95 -2.89 19.69 23.67
N LEU A 96 -2.73 18.85 24.69
CA LEU A 96 -2.54 17.40 24.53
C LEU A 96 -3.74 16.73 23.86
N ARG A 97 -4.97 17.15 24.18
CA ARG A 97 -6.20 16.65 23.54
C ARG A 97 -6.20 16.93 22.05
N ARG A 98 -5.88 18.16 21.62
CA ARG A 98 -5.78 18.49 20.20
C ARG A 98 -4.69 17.69 19.49
N HIS A 99 -3.54 17.50 20.14
CA HIS A 99 -2.49 16.64 19.59
C HIS A 99 -2.96 15.19 19.46
N ALA A 100 -3.69 14.67 20.44
CA ALA A 100 -4.27 13.34 20.38
C ALA A 100 -5.28 13.20 19.23
N GLU A 101 -6.16 14.19 19.03
CA GLU A 101 -7.11 14.21 17.90
C GLU A 101 -6.38 14.17 16.54
N HIS A 102 -5.29 14.94 16.40
CA HIS A 102 -4.47 14.90 15.20
C HIS A 102 -3.76 13.54 15.02
N ALA A 103 -3.23 12.96 16.09
CA ALA A 103 -2.56 11.66 16.05
C ALA A 103 -3.54 10.53 15.71
N ILE A 104 -4.76 10.55 16.25
CA ILE A 104 -5.82 9.60 15.92
C ILE A 104 -6.16 9.68 14.43
N ALA A 105 -6.40 10.88 13.90
CA ALA A 105 -6.70 11.06 12.47
C ALA A 105 -5.54 10.57 11.58
N ALA A 106 -4.30 10.77 12.00
CA ALA A 106 -3.13 10.27 11.28
C ALA A 106 -3.05 8.73 11.31
N LEU A 107 -3.34 8.09 12.45
CA LEU A 107 -3.38 6.64 12.58
C LEU A 107 -4.54 6.02 11.78
N GLU A 108 -5.72 6.64 11.77
CA GLU A 108 -6.85 6.20 10.94
C GLU A 108 -6.52 6.28 9.44
N SER A 109 -5.86 7.36 9.01
CA SER A 109 -5.38 7.47 7.63
C SER A 109 -4.33 6.40 7.30
N ALA A 110 -3.42 6.12 8.25
CA ALA A 110 -2.41 5.09 8.08
C ALA A 110 -3.03 3.68 8.02
N GLU A 111 -4.08 3.40 8.81
CA GLU A 111 -4.81 2.14 8.74
C GLU A 111 -5.43 1.93 7.36
N ALA A 112 -6.14 2.93 6.83
CA ALA A 112 -6.74 2.84 5.49
C ALA A 112 -5.68 2.64 4.39
N GLU A 113 -4.52 3.28 4.49
CA GLU A 113 -3.41 3.10 3.55
C GLU A 113 -2.76 1.71 3.70
N ALA A 114 -2.64 1.18 4.92
CA ALA A 114 -2.17 -0.17 5.17
C ALA A 114 -3.12 -1.22 4.55
N GLU A 115 -4.43 -1.06 4.71
CA GLU A 115 -5.44 -1.92 4.06
C GLU A 115 -5.32 -1.87 2.54
N TRP A 116 -5.10 -0.68 1.97
CA TRP A 116 -4.88 -0.51 0.55
C TRP A 116 -3.64 -1.25 0.05
N HIS A 117 -2.53 -1.17 0.79
CA HIS A 117 -1.31 -1.94 0.51
C HIS A 117 -1.55 -3.44 0.62
N GLN A 118 -2.23 -3.89 1.67
CA GLN A 118 -2.54 -5.29 1.90
C GLN A 118 -3.37 -5.88 0.76
N ALA A 119 -4.43 -5.19 0.33
CA ALA A 119 -5.30 -5.65 -0.76
C ALA A 119 -4.52 -5.89 -2.05
N ARG A 120 -3.56 -5.02 -2.36
CA ARG A 120 -2.69 -5.15 -3.56
C ARG A 120 -1.65 -6.25 -3.41
N ALA A 121 -1.12 -6.45 -2.21
CA ALA A 121 -0.16 -7.51 -1.92
C ALA A 121 -0.82 -8.90 -1.90
N ALA A 122 -2.11 -8.99 -1.54
CA ALA A 122 -2.86 -10.25 -1.52
C ALA A 122 -3.10 -10.83 -2.93
N ASP A 123 -3.31 -9.96 -3.93
CA ASP A 123 -3.42 -10.38 -5.34
C ASP A 123 -2.68 -9.39 -6.27
N PRO A 124 -1.34 -9.57 -6.44
CA PRO A 124 -0.54 -8.73 -7.31
C PRO A 124 -0.96 -8.82 -8.79
N HIS A 125 -1.54 -9.96 -9.21
CA HIS A 125 -2.00 -10.13 -10.58
C HIS A 125 -3.24 -9.26 -10.85
N ALA A 126 -4.26 -9.32 -9.99
CA ALA A 126 -5.44 -8.47 -10.13
C ALA A 126 -5.07 -6.98 -10.02
N ALA A 127 -4.16 -6.63 -9.10
CA ALA A 127 -3.66 -5.27 -8.96
C ALA A 127 -2.91 -4.78 -10.22
N TYR A 128 -2.14 -5.66 -10.87
CA TYR A 128 -1.45 -5.37 -12.12
C TYR A 128 -2.43 -5.23 -13.30
N SER A 129 -3.40 -6.13 -13.40
CA SER A 129 -4.46 -6.08 -14.42
C SER A 129 -5.29 -4.79 -14.31
N ALA A 130 -5.66 -4.39 -13.09
CA ALA A 130 -6.34 -3.11 -12.83
C ALA A 130 -5.47 -1.90 -13.24
N LEU A 131 -4.16 -1.94 -12.97
CA LEU A 131 -3.23 -0.90 -13.42
C LEU A 131 -3.22 -0.80 -14.96
N MET A 132 -3.14 -1.93 -15.66
CA MET A 132 -3.11 -1.99 -17.13
C MET A 132 -4.43 -1.59 -17.76
N THR A 133 -5.55 -1.75 -17.05
CA THR A 133 -6.87 -1.24 -17.46
C THR A 133 -6.95 0.27 -17.30
N ASN A 134 -6.57 0.79 -16.12
CA ASN A 134 -6.67 2.22 -15.81
C ASN A 134 -5.66 3.08 -16.59
N TRP A 135 -4.50 2.51 -16.95
CA TRP A 135 -3.43 3.23 -17.63
C TRP A 135 -2.96 2.51 -18.89
N PRO A 136 -3.74 2.55 -20.00
CA PRO A 136 -3.37 1.85 -21.22
C PRO A 136 -2.03 2.31 -21.84
N LEU A 137 -1.65 3.56 -21.63
CA LEU A 137 -0.42 4.15 -22.18
C LEU A 137 0.86 3.51 -21.64
N ILE A 138 0.83 2.92 -20.44
CA ILE A 138 2.01 2.29 -19.81
C ILE A 138 2.10 0.77 -20.06
N ARG A 139 1.14 0.20 -20.79
CA ARG A 139 1.15 -1.23 -21.13
C ARG A 139 2.46 -1.63 -21.83
N PRO A 140 2.99 -2.82 -21.51
CA PRO A 140 4.23 -3.31 -22.11
C PRO A 140 4.02 -3.69 -23.57
N THR A 141 5.10 -3.66 -24.34
CA THR A 141 5.14 -4.32 -25.65
C THR A 141 5.49 -5.78 -25.43
N LEU A 142 4.58 -6.69 -25.83
CA LEU A 142 4.73 -8.13 -25.64
C LEU A 142 5.16 -8.81 -26.96
N PRO A 143 5.85 -9.95 -26.89
CA PRO A 143 6.27 -10.70 -28.08
C PRO A 143 5.09 -11.52 -28.62
N ILE A 144 4.17 -10.86 -29.33
CA ILE A 144 2.97 -11.47 -29.94
C ILE A 144 3.12 -11.59 -31.45
#